data_AF-A0A2I4PFN7-F1
#
_entry.id   AF-A0A2I4PFN7-F1
#
_cell.length_a   1.000
_cell.length_b   1.000
_cell.length_c   1.000
_cell.angle_alpha   90.00
_cell.angle_beta   90.00
_cell.angle_gamma   90.00
#
_symmetry.space_group_name_H-M   'P 1'
#
loop_
_entity.id
_entity.type
_entity.pdbx_description
1 polymer ?
#
loop_
_entity_poly.entity_id
_entity_poly.type
_entity_poly.pdbx_seq_one_letter_code
_entity_poly.pdbx_strand_id
1 'polypeptide(L)'
;MLSNDIFDNSILINFSFRNHLKIIKADNSLYRPLVSNKINYQFKKLKKFNKMFLLNKRYENELFFFTQKRFLYRPLYYKINFYFFSIFTYNAFQGYFKWAKKTIKNLKFHYKITVIRKKIILNKNKYLNHFEKSILNRKIIILDFLQLYLLFFPSASLNVLHYLKKNKIRKNKLFFYLIFSFKDRQLHINFQDYKKKNFFFLTPGFFLKFFEKKKSLKKNKNLKLLCAKYLRKLYLLNKIKSNIFIIKNNPVYLLEMLNIMHSPIIHKFGNPFDEGNLIEEKDLKRKLIKVFYFIFLRNQDFSKNKIKKKGRIKRKITRKLVLENSITD
;
A
#
# COMPACT_ATOMS: atom_id res chain seq x y z
N MET A 1 10.87 15.47 54.46
CA MET A 1 10.88 14.22 55.24
C MET A 1 10.25 13.15 54.36
N LEU A 2 11.11 12.48 53.57
CA LEU A 2 11.51 11.05 53.70
C LEU A 2 10.68 10.24 52.69
N SER A 3 11.19 9.43 51.76
CA SER A 3 12.52 8.88 51.43
C SER A 3 12.25 8.12 50.11
N ASN A 4 12.87 8.44 48.97
CA ASN A 4 14.18 7.98 48.50
C ASN A 4 14.59 6.54 48.86
N ASP A 5 14.88 5.81 47.77
CA ASP A 5 15.80 4.67 47.61
C ASP A 5 15.28 3.35 48.22
N ILE A 6 15.59 2.12 47.75
CA ILE A 6 16.82 1.46 47.29
C ILE A 6 16.31 0.17 46.54
N PHE A 7 16.83 -0.38 45.43
CA PHE A 7 18.14 -1.01 45.25
C PHE A 7 18.47 -1.27 43.78
N ASP A 8 19.70 -0.87 43.45
CA ASP A 8 20.55 -1.40 42.40
C ASP A 8 20.79 -2.91 42.56
N ASN A 9 21.11 -3.58 41.46
CA ASN A 9 22.24 -4.50 41.50
C ASN A 9 22.96 -4.55 40.14
N SER A 10 24.19 -4.09 40.24
CA SER A 10 25.31 -4.12 39.32
C SER A 10 25.54 -5.46 38.61
N ILE A 11 26.20 -5.41 37.46
CA ILE A 11 27.53 -6.04 37.27
C ILE A 11 28.30 -5.26 36.19
N LEU A 12 29.50 -4.86 36.57
CA LEU A 12 30.57 -4.24 35.79
C LEU A 12 31.08 -5.17 34.66
N ILE A 13 31.75 -4.61 33.66
CA ILE A 13 33.18 -4.85 33.39
C ILE A 13 33.68 -3.88 32.31
N ASN A 14 34.81 -3.25 32.63
CA ASN A 14 35.65 -2.34 31.84
C ASN A 14 36.10 -2.94 30.50
N PHE A 15 36.48 -2.09 29.54
CA PHE A 15 37.88 -1.96 29.11
C PHE A 15 38.10 -0.80 28.13
N SER A 16 39.13 -0.02 28.46
CA SER A 16 39.78 1.05 27.71
C SER A 16 40.58 0.49 26.52
N PHE A 17 40.70 1.23 25.39
CA PHE A 17 41.97 1.81 24.91
C PHE A 17 41.87 2.46 23.51
N ARG A 18 42.23 3.76 23.50
CA ARG A 18 43.01 4.58 22.54
C ARG A 18 43.28 4.13 21.08
N ASN A 19 43.08 5.13 20.21
CA ASN A 19 44.00 5.70 19.19
C ASN A 19 44.88 4.78 18.31
N HIS A 20 44.83 4.94 16.99
CA HIS A 20 45.78 5.77 16.19
C HIS A 20 45.67 5.56 14.66
N LEU A 21 45.97 6.65 13.92
CA LEU A 21 46.63 6.78 12.59
C LEU A 21 45.88 6.30 11.32
N LYS A 22 45.50 7.22 10.41
CA LYS A 22 46.27 7.96 9.37
C LYS A 22 46.68 7.04 8.19
N ILE A 23 46.02 7.19 7.03
CA ILE A 23 46.48 7.94 5.83
C ILE A 23 47.73 7.29 5.20
N ILE A 24 47.61 6.85 3.94
CA ILE A 24 48.50 7.19 2.81
C ILE A 24 47.77 6.86 1.50
N LYS A 25 47.67 7.86 0.62
CA LYS A 25 47.50 7.71 -0.83
C LYS A 25 48.91 7.84 -1.43
N ALA A 26 49.21 7.04 -2.45
CA ALA A 26 50.25 7.37 -3.40
C ALA A 26 49.84 6.85 -4.78
N ASP A 27 49.74 7.80 -5.71
CA ASP A 27 49.72 7.59 -7.14
C ASP A 27 51.05 6.97 -7.60
N ASN A 28 51.03 6.20 -8.68
CA ASN A 28 52.18 6.12 -9.57
C ASN A 28 51.71 5.87 -11.01
N SER A 29 51.84 6.94 -11.78
CA SER A 29 51.83 7.01 -13.22
C SER A 29 53.13 6.45 -13.82
N LEU A 30 53.06 6.21 -15.13
CA LEU A 30 54.14 5.97 -16.11
C LEU A 30 54.47 4.51 -16.35
N TYR A 31 53.95 3.98 -17.46
CA TYR A 31 54.74 3.33 -18.51
C TYR A 31 53.87 3.23 -19.77
N ARG A 32 54.36 3.77 -20.89
CA ARG A 32 53.90 3.41 -22.25
C ARG A 32 54.97 2.51 -22.87
N PRO A 33 54.55 1.49 -23.63
CA PRO A 33 55.33 1.10 -24.79
C PRO A 33 54.52 1.14 -26.09
N LEU A 34 55.25 1.49 -27.14
CA LEU A 34 54.89 1.44 -28.55
C LEU A 34 54.72 -0.01 -28.99
N VAL A 35 53.54 -0.39 -29.50
CA VAL A 35 53.39 -1.66 -30.25
C VAL A 35 52.44 -1.51 -31.44
N SER A 36 53.06 -1.63 -32.61
CA SER A 36 52.65 -2.17 -33.92
C SER A 36 51.22 -1.97 -34.48
N ASN A 37 51.17 -1.50 -35.74
CA ASN A 37 49.96 -1.30 -36.53
C ASN A 37 49.11 -2.56 -36.83
N LYS A 38 49.54 -3.76 -36.45
CA LYS A 38 48.68 -4.97 -36.44
C LYS A 38 47.69 -4.98 -35.28
N ILE A 39 48.03 -4.31 -34.18
CA ILE A 39 47.14 -4.11 -33.03
C ILE A 39 45.99 -3.18 -33.42
N ASN A 40 46.20 -2.18 -34.28
CA ASN A 40 45.14 -1.24 -34.67
C ASN A 40 43.95 -1.87 -35.41
N TYR A 41 44.13 -2.97 -36.14
CA TYR A 41 43.01 -3.68 -36.77
C TYR A 41 42.22 -4.52 -35.75
N GLN A 42 42.92 -5.17 -34.81
CA GLN A 42 42.29 -5.85 -33.68
C GLN A 42 41.63 -4.85 -32.72
N PHE A 43 42.20 -3.66 -32.51
CA PHE A 43 41.63 -2.58 -31.69
C PHE A 43 40.50 -1.84 -32.38
N LYS A 44 40.43 -1.76 -33.71
CA LYS A 44 39.21 -1.32 -34.41
C LYS A 44 38.09 -2.35 -34.25
N LYS A 45 38.39 -3.65 -34.33
CA LYS A 45 37.42 -4.74 -34.06
C LYS A 45 37.00 -4.75 -32.58
N LEU A 46 37.92 -4.60 -31.63
CA LEU A 46 37.69 -4.48 -30.19
C LEU A 46 37.05 -3.15 -29.78
N LYS A 47 37.30 -2.02 -30.46
CA LYS A 47 36.55 -0.78 -30.25
C LYS A 47 35.15 -0.88 -30.84
N LYS A 48 34.94 -1.56 -31.98
CA LYS A 48 33.59 -1.90 -32.48
C LYS A 48 32.89 -2.84 -31.50
N PHE A 49 33.60 -3.84 -30.94
CA PHE A 49 33.09 -4.77 -29.95
C PHE A 49 32.78 -4.07 -28.63
N ASN A 50 33.66 -3.20 -28.13
CA ASN A 50 33.45 -2.41 -26.92
C ASN A 50 32.42 -1.31 -27.11
N LYS A 51 32.27 -0.74 -28.32
CA LYS A 51 31.19 0.20 -28.64
C LYS A 51 29.86 -0.55 -28.77
N MET A 52 29.82 -1.74 -29.36
CA MET A 52 28.67 -2.66 -29.33
C MET A 52 28.38 -3.15 -27.92
N PHE A 53 29.39 -3.39 -27.09
CA PHE A 53 29.25 -3.84 -25.71
C PHE A 53 28.83 -2.70 -24.79
N LEU A 54 29.26 -1.47 -25.05
CA LEU A 54 28.80 -0.24 -24.37
C LEU A 54 27.42 0.20 -24.86
N LEU A 55 27.10 -0.01 -26.14
CA LEU A 55 25.75 0.14 -26.67
C LEU A 55 24.84 -0.93 -26.09
N ASN A 56 25.27 -2.19 -26.00
CA ASN A 56 24.54 -3.25 -25.31
C ASN A 56 24.46 -2.98 -23.81
N LYS A 57 25.48 -2.41 -23.16
CA LYS A 57 25.39 -1.96 -21.76
C LYS A 57 24.45 -0.77 -21.60
N ARG A 58 24.40 0.15 -22.56
CA ARG A 58 23.43 1.27 -22.57
C ARG A 58 22.03 0.76 -22.84
N TYR A 59 21.82 -0.13 -23.80
CA TYR A 59 20.54 -0.79 -24.06
C TYR A 59 20.13 -1.69 -22.90
N GLU A 60 21.05 -2.43 -22.27
CA GLU A 60 20.79 -3.21 -21.07
C GLU A 60 20.46 -2.30 -19.92
N ASN A 61 21.16 -1.18 -19.73
CA ASN A 61 20.85 -0.20 -18.69
C ASN A 61 19.54 0.56 -18.97
N GLU A 62 19.21 0.87 -20.22
CA GLU A 62 17.94 1.49 -20.63
C GLU A 62 16.78 0.49 -20.53
N LEU A 63 16.98 -0.79 -20.92
CA LEU A 63 16.08 -1.90 -20.61
C LEU A 63 15.99 -2.12 -19.09
N PHE A 64 17.06 -1.91 -18.33
CA PHE A 64 17.04 -1.98 -16.87
C PHE A 64 16.23 -0.82 -16.29
N PHE A 65 16.33 0.38 -16.84
CA PHE A 65 15.56 1.55 -16.44
C PHE A 65 14.08 1.44 -16.85
N PHE A 66 13.76 0.85 -18.00
CA PHE A 66 12.39 0.54 -18.41
C PHE A 66 11.78 -0.65 -17.63
N THR A 67 12.58 -1.64 -17.23
CA THR A 67 12.10 -2.81 -16.45
C THR A 67 11.98 -2.54 -14.95
N GLN A 68 12.65 -1.52 -14.41
CA GLN A 68 12.61 -1.23 -12.97
C GLN A 68 11.41 -0.41 -12.50
N LYS A 69 10.67 0.24 -13.40
CA LYS A 69 9.52 1.07 -13.01
C LYS A 69 8.34 0.90 -13.95
N ARG A 70 7.61 -0.22 -13.87
CA ARG A 70 6.12 -0.20 -13.86
C ARG A 70 5.37 -1.52 -13.70
N PHE A 71 6.00 -2.69 -13.68
CA PHE A 71 5.25 -3.93 -13.49
C PHE A 71 5.52 -4.56 -12.13
N LEU A 72 4.55 -4.42 -11.22
CA LEU A 72 4.52 -4.98 -9.85
C LEU A 72 4.62 -6.52 -9.81
N TYR A 73 4.64 -7.16 -10.97
CA TYR A 73 4.74 -8.61 -11.12
C TYR A 73 5.78 -8.99 -12.16
N ARG A 74 7.02 -8.48 -12.06
CA ARG A 74 8.12 -8.83 -12.98
C ARG A 74 8.19 -10.35 -13.29
N PRO A 75 8.20 -11.30 -12.33
CA PRO A 75 8.23 -12.73 -12.66
C PRO A 75 6.93 -13.23 -13.32
N LEU A 76 5.77 -12.66 -12.99
CA LEU A 76 4.50 -13.01 -13.63
C LEU A 76 4.47 -12.48 -15.07
N TYR A 77 4.99 -11.27 -15.30
CA TYR A 77 5.05 -10.63 -16.61
C TYR A 77 6.09 -11.30 -17.51
N TYR A 78 7.24 -11.71 -16.96
CA TYR A 78 8.19 -12.56 -17.68
C TYR A 78 7.60 -13.93 -17.98
N LYS A 79 6.84 -14.54 -17.06
CA LYS A 79 6.11 -15.78 -17.34
C LYS A 79 5.05 -15.56 -18.41
N ILE A 80 4.20 -14.54 -18.28
CA ILE A 80 3.14 -14.21 -19.26
C ILE A 80 3.76 -13.91 -20.63
N ASN A 81 4.85 -13.14 -20.71
CA ASN A 81 5.53 -12.84 -21.96
C ASN A 81 6.23 -14.07 -22.54
N PHE A 82 6.90 -14.88 -21.72
CA PHE A 82 7.47 -16.16 -22.16
C PHE A 82 6.38 -17.10 -22.69
N TYR A 83 5.21 -17.12 -22.05
CA TYR A 83 4.10 -17.95 -22.47
C TYR A 83 3.34 -17.37 -23.67
N PHE A 84 3.22 -16.04 -23.79
CA PHE A 84 2.73 -15.37 -24.98
C PHE A 84 3.65 -15.63 -26.16
N PHE A 85 4.97 -15.58 -25.94
CA PHE A 85 5.97 -15.99 -26.93
C PHE A 85 5.82 -17.48 -27.24
N SER A 86 5.52 -18.34 -26.26
CA SER A 86 5.26 -19.78 -26.50
C SER A 86 3.96 -20.06 -27.26
N ILE A 87 2.94 -19.20 -27.13
CA ILE A 87 1.67 -19.28 -27.86
C ILE A 87 1.84 -18.70 -29.28
N PHE A 88 2.57 -17.60 -29.40
CA PHE A 88 2.95 -17.03 -30.69
C PHE A 88 3.83 -18.00 -31.47
N THR A 89 4.81 -18.62 -30.81
CA THR A 89 5.59 -19.71 -31.41
C THR A 89 4.72 -20.94 -31.63
N TYR A 90 3.72 -21.26 -30.83
CA TYR A 90 2.78 -22.36 -31.10
C TYR A 90 1.95 -22.10 -32.37
N ASN A 91 1.50 -20.86 -32.61
CA ASN A 91 0.77 -20.49 -33.82
C ASN A 91 1.68 -20.43 -35.05
N ALA A 92 2.90 -19.88 -34.91
CA ALA A 92 3.93 -19.99 -35.94
C ALA A 92 4.29 -21.46 -36.22
N PHE A 93 4.42 -22.25 -35.16
CA PHE A 93 4.69 -23.68 -35.19
C PHE A 93 3.56 -24.45 -35.86
N GLN A 94 2.28 -24.08 -35.68
CA GLN A 94 1.15 -24.64 -36.44
C GLN A 94 1.26 -24.34 -37.95
N GLY A 95 1.73 -23.15 -38.31
CA GLY A 95 2.09 -22.80 -39.70
C GLY A 95 3.20 -23.69 -40.25
N TYR A 96 4.31 -23.83 -39.51
CA TYR A 96 5.40 -24.77 -39.84
C TYR A 96 4.97 -26.25 -39.76
N PHE A 97 3.93 -26.57 -38.98
CA PHE A 97 3.40 -27.94 -38.78
C PHE A 97 2.59 -28.38 -39.99
N LYS A 98 1.79 -27.50 -40.60
CA LYS A 98 1.15 -27.77 -41.91
C LYS A 98 2.19 -28.04 -43.00
N TRP A 99 3.31 -27.32 -42.97
CA TRP A 99 4.42 -27.50 -43.92
C TRP A 99 5.20 -28.81 -43.66
N ALA A 100 5.60 -29.09 -42.41
CA ALA A 100 6.34 -30.29 -42.02
C ALA A 100 5.54 -31.59 -42.14
N LYS A 101 4.21 -31.54 -41.94
CA LYS A 101 3.29 -32.68 -42.13
C LYS A 101 3.16 -33.07 -43.61
N LYS A 102 3.45 -32.16 -44.55
CA LYS A 102 3.54 -32.44 -45.98
C LYS A 102 4.89 -33.08 -46.38
N THR A 103 5.97 -32.82 -45.66
CA THR A 103 7.33 -33.16 -46.13
C THR A 103 7.99 -34.36 -45.45
N ILE A 104 7.53 -34.87 -44.29
CA ILE A 104 8.28 -35.93 -43.60
C ILE A 104 7.40 -37.01 -42.96
N LYS A 105 7.44 -38.24 -43.49
CA LYS A 105 6.91 -39.48 -42.89
C LYS A 105 7.75 -40.00 -41.70
N ASN A 106 8.32 -39.13 -40.85
CA ASN A 106 9.13 -39.58 -39.71
C ASN A 106 8.26 -39.77 -38.46
N LEU A 107 7.92 -41.02 -38.15
CA LEU A 107 7.20 -41.43 -36.94
C LEU A 107 7.85 -40.88 -35.65
N LYS A 108 9.19 -40.84 -35.57
CA LYS A 108 9.93 -40.28 -34.42
C LYS A 108 9.66 -38.80 -34.19
N PHE A 109 9.51 -38.02 -35.27
CA PHE A 109 9.22 -36.58 -35.19
C PHE A 109 7.76 -36.35 -34.76
N HIS A 110 6.83 -37.11 -35.32
CA HIS A 110 5.42 -37.10 -34.90
C HIS A 110 5.26 -37.42 -33.41
N TYR A 111 5.96 -38.44 -32.89
CA TYR A 111 5.94 -38.78 -31.47
C TYR A 111 6.44 -37.64 -30.58
N LYS A 112 7.58 -37.01 -30.92
CA LYS A 112 8.10 -35.88 -30.14
C LYS A 112 7.09 -34.72 -30.09
N ILE A 113 6.40 -34.45 -31.19
CA ILE A 113 5.43 -33.35 -31.25
C ILE A 113 4.15 -33.68 -30.52
N THR A 114 3.65 -34.91 -30.59
CA THR A 114 2.48 -35.31 -29.80
C THR A 114 2.77 -35.24 -28.30
N VAL A 115 3.99 -35.59 -27.86
CA VAL A 115 4.44 -35.39 -26.47
C VAL A 115 4.48 -33.90 -26.09
N ILE A 116 5.03 -33.03 -26.93
CA ILE A 116 5.05 -31.58 -26.69
C ILE A 116 3.62 -31.04 -26.62
N ARG A 117 2.75 -31.43 -27.55
CA ARG A 117 1.33 -31.03 -27.58
C ARG A 117 0.59 -31.49 -26.31
N LYS A 118 0.78 -32.74 -25.88
CA LYS A 118 0.22 -33.26 -24.62
C LYS A 118 0.73 -32.46 -23.42
N LYS A 119 2.02 -32.12 -23.35
CA LYS A 119 2.59 -31.28 -22.28
C LYS A 119 1.99 -29.86 -22.27
N ILE A 120 1.78 -29.25 -23.44
CA ILE A 120 1.15 -27.92 -23.54
C ILE A 120 -0.31 -27.97 -23.06
N ILE A 121 -1.08 -28.99 -23.46
CA ILE A 121 -2.47 -29.17 -23.03
C ILE A 121 -2.56 -29.39 -21.50
N LEU A 122 -1.71 -30.26 -20.94
CA LEU A 122 -1.65 -30.50 -19.50
C LEU A 122 -1.29 -29.24 -18.72
N ASN A 123 -0.35 -28.44 -19.23
CA ASN A 123 0.00 -27.16 -18.62
C ASN A 123 -1.17 -26.16 -18.71
N LYS A 124 -1.89 -26.09 -19.84
CA LYS A 124 -3.08 -25.25 -20.00
C LYS A 124 -4.14 -25.55 -18.92
N ASN A 125 -4.39 -26.83 -18.63
CA ASN A 125 -5.34 -27.23 -17.59
C ASN A 125 -4.86 -26.84 -16.18
N LYS A 126 -3.56 -27.00 -15.88
CA LYS A 126 -2.99 -26.52 -14.60
C LYS A 126 -3.16 -25.00 -14.43
N TYR A 127 -3.05 -24.22 -15.51
CA TYR A 127 -3.27 -22.77 -15.46
C TYR A 127 -4.73 -22.39 -15.25
N LEU A 128 -5.67 -23.06 -15.93
CA LEU A 128 -7.10 -22.86 -15.72
C LEU A 128 -7.46 -23.11 -14.25
N ASN A 129 -7.00 -24.24 -13.69
CA ASN A 129 -7.24 -24.57 -12.28
C ASN A 129 -6.63 -23.53 -11.31
N HIS A 130 -5.42 -23.03 -11.59
CA HIS A 130 -4.82 -21.97 -10.76
C HIS A 130 -5.60 -20.65 -10.87
N PHE A 131 -6.04 -20.28 -12.07
CA PHE A 131 -6.82 -19.08 -12.30
C PHE A 131 -8.18 -19.16 -11.60
N GLU A 132 -8.88 -20.29 -11.73
CA GLU A 132 -10.13 -20.59 -11.02
C GLU A 132 -9.96 -20.52 -9.51
N LYS A 133 -8.90 -21.14 -8.96
CA LYS A 133 -8.59 -21.06 -7.53
C LYS A 133 -8.34 -19.62 -7.08
N SER A 134 -7.65 -18.82 -7.89
CA SER A 134 -7.42 -17.40 -7.58
C SER A 134 -8.71 -16.57 -7.60
N ILE A 135 -9.65 -16.88 -8.50
CA ILE A 135 -10.98 -16.26 -8.53
C ILE A 135 -11.79 -16.67 -7.32
N LEU A 136 -11.79 -17.96 -6.98
CA LEU A 136 -12.50 -18.49 -5.81
C LEU A 136 -12.01 -17.83 -4.52
N ASN A 137 -10.69 -17.72 -4.33
CA ASN A 137 -10.11 -17.03 -3.19
C ASN A 137 -10.54 -15.56 -3.12
N ARG A 138 -10.57 -14.85 -4.25
CA ARG A 138 -11.06 -13.46 -4.31
C ARG A 138 -12.54 -13.37 -3.93
N LYS A 139 -13.37 -14.31 -4.39
CA LYS A 139 -14.80 -14.37 -4.03
C LYS A 139 -14.97 -14.60 -2.53
N ILE A 140 -14.24 -15.54 -1.94
CA ILE A 140 -14.28 -15.81 -0.49
C ILE A 140 -13.91 -14.55 0.30
N ILE A 141 -12.82 -13.86 -0.07
CA ILE A 141 -12.39 -12.61 0.59
C ILE A 141 -13.47 -11.51 0.50
N ILE A 142 -14.17 -11.42 -0.64
CA ILE A 142 -15.28 -10.47 -0.82
C ILE A 142 -16.48 -10.87 0.04
N LEU A 143 -16.81 -12.15 0.14
CA LEU A 143 -17.90 -12.64 0.99
C LEU A 143 -17.60 -12.41 2.47
N ASP A 144 -16.39 -12.75 2.92
CA ASP A 144 -15.91 -12.45 4.28
C ASP A 144 -15.96 -10.94 4.58
N PHE A 145 -15.62 -10.11 3.57
CA PHE A 145 -15.75 -8.66 3.68
C PHE A 145 -17.21 -8.25 3.87
N LEU A 146 -18.11 -8.73 3.02
CA LEU A 146 -19.52 -8.39 3.10
C LEU A 146 -20.09 -8.83 4.44
N GLN A 147 -19.75 -10.03 4.93
CA GLN A 147 -20.18 -10.52 6.23
C GLN A 147 -19.66 -9.64 7.36
N LEU A 148 -18.36 -9.31 7.39
CA LEU A 148 -17.78 -8.47 8.43
C LEU A 148 -18.37 -7.04 8.38
N TYR A 149 -18.54 -6.49 7.17
CA TYR A 149 -19.19 -5.20 6.96
C TYR A 149 -20.63 -5.21 7.47
N LEU A 150 -21.40 -6.24 7.13
CA LEU A 150 -22.78 -6.44 7.56
C LEU A 150 -22.91 -6.75 9.05
N LEU A 151 -21.88 -7.25 9.74
CA LEU A 151 -21.89 -7.43 11.20
C LEU A 151 -21.50 -6.15 11.93
N PHE A 152 -20.46 -5.47 11.45
CA PHE A 152 -19.91 -4.29 12.11
C PHE A 152 -20.79 -3.04 11.92
N PHE A 153 -21.41 -2.90 10.74
CA PHE A 153 -22.21 -1.74 10.43
C PHE A 153 -23.48 -1.63 11.29
N PRO A 154 -24.28 -2.70 11.47
CA PRO A 154 -25.42 -2.69 12.39
C PRO A 154 -24.96 -2.57 13.84
N SER A 155 -23.94 -3.30 14.30
CA SER A 155 -23.51 -3.20 15.70
C SER A 155 -23.05 -1.78 16.09
N ALA A 156 -22.27 -1.12 15.23
CA ALA A 156 -21.85 0.27 15.43
C ALA A 156 -23.04 1.24 15.45
N SER A 157 -24.03 1.04 14.59
CA SER A 157 -25.23 1.88 14.55
C SER A 157 -26.23 1.55 15.66
N LEU A 158 -26.36 0.30 16.11
CA LEU A 158 -27.18 -0.12 17.24
C LEU A 158 -26.73 0.54 18.53
N ASN A 159 -25.42 0.57 18.81
CA ASN A 159 -24.90 1.21 20.01
C ASN A 159 -25.28 2.70 20.07
N VAL A 160 -25.20 3.38 18.93
CA VAL A 160 -25.59 4.79 18.80
C VAL A 160 -27.10 4.94 18.90
N LEU A 161 -27.89 4.11 18.20
CA LEU A 161 -29.35 4.15 18.23
C LEU A 161 -29.90 3.84 19.62
N HIS A 162 -29.36 2.84 20.32
CA HIS A 162 -29.75 2.50 21.68
C HIS A 162 -29.46 3.66 22.63
N TYR A 163 -28.28 4.28 22.51
CA TYR A 163 -27.97 5.49 23.27
C TYR A 163 -28.91 6.66 22.94
N LEU A 164 -29.20 6.90 21.66
CA LEU A 164 -30.13 7.93 21.23
C LEU A 164 -31.54 7.65 21.75
N LYS A 165 -32.04 6.41 21.66
CA LYS A 165 -33.35 6.01 22.20
C LYS A 165 -33.41 6.22 23.72
N LYS A 166 -32.39 5.80 24.46
CA LYS A 166 -32.30 6.01 25.92
C LYS A 166 -32.28 7.49 26.29
N ASN A 167 -31.61 8.32 25.51
CA ASN A 167 -31.47 9.76 25.77
C ASN A 167 -32.47 10.65 25.02
N LYS A 168 -33.41 10.09 24.25
CA LYS A 168 -34.54 10.81 23.62
C LYS A 168 -35.43 11.53 24.64
N ILE A 169 -35.31 11.20 25.92
CA ILE A 169 -35.96 11.92 27.01
C ILE A 169 -35.36 13.34 27.18
N ARG A 170 -34.12 13.58 26.72
CA ARG A 170 -33.40 14.87 26.80
C ARG A 170 -33.20 15.52 25.42
N LYS A 171 -34.29 15.58 24.64
CA LYS A 171 -34.37 15.72 23.17
C LYS A 171 -33.57 16.85 22.48
N ASN A 172 -33.14 17.93 23.14
CA ASN A 172 -32.80 19.14 22.39
C ASN A 172 -31.32 19.56 22.33
N LYS A 173 -30.40 18.92 23.07
CA LYS A 173 -28.98 19.40 23.13
C LYS A 173 -27.92 18.30 23.21
N LEU A 174 -28.14 17.15 22.58
CA LEU A 174 -27.08 16.14 22.50
C LEU A 174 -26.02 16.57 21.48
N PHE A 175 -24.90 17.08 21.97
CA PHE A 175 -23.71 17.33 21.18
C PHE A 175 -22.84 16.07 21.19
N PHE A 176 -22.55 15.56 20.00
CA PHE A 176 -21.59 14.47 19.84
C PHE A 176 -20.23 15.01 19.46
N TYR A 177 -19.20 14.36 19.98
CA TYR A 177 -17.81 14.67 19.66
C TYR A 177 -17.33 13.70 18.59
N LEU A 178 -17.05 14.25 17.40
CA LEU A 178 -16.39 13.50 16.34
C LEU A 178 -14.90 13.85 16.36
N ILE A 179 -14.08 12.90 16.81
CA ILE A 179 -12.65 13.10 17.00
C ILE A 179 -11.90 12.50 15.82
N PHE A 180 -11.25 13.35 15.03
CA PHE A 180 -10.30 12.94 13.99
C PHE A 180 -8.88 13.00 14.53
N SER A 181 -8.19 11.86 14.61
CA SER A 181 -6.80 11.78 15.02
C SER A 181 -5.90 11.34 13.88
N PHE A 182 -4.92 12.17 13.53
CA PHE A 182 -3.98 11.96 12.43
C PHE A 182 -2.60 11.52 12.91
N LYS A 183 -2.51 10.38 13.62
CA LYS A 183 -1.23 9.84 14.12
C LYS A 183 -0.48 9.12 12.99
N ASP A 184 0.80 9.43 12.78
CA ASP A 184 1.66 8.78 11.76
C ASP A 184 1.09 8.76 10.33
N ARG A 185 0.32 9.79 9.98
CA ARG A 185 -0.47 9.90 8.74
C ARG A 185 -1.60 8.87 8.60
N GLN A 186 -1.86 8.06 9.63
CA GLN A 186 -3.05 7.21 9.73
C GLN A 186 -4.21 8.05 10.25
N LEU A 187 -5.42 7.71 9.83
CA LEU A 187 -6.63 8.36 10.29
C LEU A 187 -7.28 7.47 11.35
N HIS A 188 -7.66 8.04 12.47
CA HIS A 188 -8.49 7.40 13.47
C HIS A 188 -9.70 8.30 13.72
N ILE A 189 -10.89 7.75 13.63
CA ILE A 189 -12.14 8.48 13.84
C ILE A 189 -12.82 7.83 15.03
N ASN A 190 -13.08 8.63 16.07
CA ASN A 190 -13.82 8.19 17.25
C ASN A 190 -15.08 9.02 17.36
N PHE A 191 -16.20 8.38 17.64
CA PHE A 191 -17.46 9.06 17.89
C PHE A 191 -17.83 8.90 19.36
N GLN A 192 -17.83 10.02 20.07
CA GLN A 192 -17.91 10.05 21.52
C GLN A 192 -19.05 10.93 22.01
N ASP A 193 -19.53 10.58 23.20
CA ASP A 193 -20.46 11.39 23.97
C ASP A 193 -19.75 12.49 24.79
N TYR A 194 -20.51 13.39 25.42
CA TYR A 194 -20.00 14.34 26.42
C TYR A 194 -19.31 13.68 27.60
N LYS A 195 -19.71 12.45 27.97
CA LYS A 195 -19.02 11.64 28.98
C LYS A 195 -17.76 10.94 28.45
N LYS A 196 -17.29 11.27 27.23
CA LYS A 196 -16.18 10.60 26.53
C LYS A 196 -16.39 9.09 26.27
N LYS A 197 -17.61 8.58 26.45
CA LYS A 197 -17.96 7.19 26.09
C LYS A 197 -17.89 7.05 24.57
N ASN A 198 -17.14 6.06 24.09
CA ASN A 198 -16.95 5.82 22.66
C ASN A 198 -18.03 4.90 22.12
N PHE A 199 -18.78 5.33 21.11
CA PHE A 199 -19.81 4.50 20.46
C PHE A 199 -19.26 3.67 19.33
N PHE A 200 -18.39 4.28 18.50
CA PHE A 200 -17.71 3.55 17.45
C PHE A 200 -16.33 4.13 17.18
N PHE A 201 -15.47 3.26 16.67
CA PHE A 201 -14.10 3.54 16.28
C PHE A 201 -13.89 3.10 14.84
N LEU A 202 -13.41 4.01 13.99
CA LEU A 202 -13.15 3.74 12.58
C LEU A 202 -11.72 4.10 12.21
N THR A 203 -11.05 3.19 11.51
CA THR A 203 -9.72 3.42 10.96
C THR A 203 -9.62 2.87 9.53
N PRO A 204 -8.75 3.42 8.67
CA PRO A 204 -8.43 2.82 7.37
C PRO A 204 -7.92 1.39 7.47
N GLY A 205 -7.37 1.01 8.63
CA GLY A 205 -6.92 -0.35 8.90
C GLY A 205 -8.04 -1.37 8.87
N PHE A 206 -9.27 -0.98 9.22
CA PHE A 206 -10.45 -1.83 9.12
C PHE A 206 -10.64 -2.33 7.68
N PHE A 207 -10.47 -1.43 6.71
CA PHE A 207 -10.61 -1.77 5.29
C PHE A 207 -9.43 -2.55 4.72
N LEU A 208 -8.26 -2.56 5.37
CA LEU A 208 -7.07 -3.22 4.82
C LEU A 208 -7.13 -4.74 4.81
N LYS A 209 -7.86 -5.36 5.75
CA LYS A 209 -8.02 -6.81 5.81
C LYS A 209 -8.58 -7.35 4.48
N PHE A 210 -9.36 -6.54 3.78
CA PHE A 210 -10.11 -6.93 2.58
C PHE A 210 -9.37 -6.67 1.27
N PHE A 211 -8.38 -5.79 1.26
CA PHE A 211 -7.66 -5.46 0.03
C PHE A 211 -6.41 -6.33 -0.19
N GLU A 212 -6.16 -7.36 0.64
CA GLU A 212 -4.92 -8.17 0.67
C GLU A 212 -3.64 -7.30 0.67
N LYS A 213 -3.73 -6.12 1.25
CA LYS A 213 -2.86 -5.01 0.90
C LYS A 213 -1.94 -4.63 2.06
N LYS A 214 -0.68 -4.32 1.72
CA LYS A 214 0.41 -4.01 2.68
C LYS A 214 0.05 -2.86 3.62
N LYS A 215 0.63 -2.88 4.83
CA LYS A 215 0.51 -1.84 5.89
C LYS A 215 0.67 -0.39 5.38
N SER A 216 1.43 -0.17 4.30
CA SER A 216 1.63 1.16 3.69
C SER A 216 0.33 1.82 3.22
N LEU A 217 -0.70 1.05 2.91
CA LEU A 217 -1.94 1.57 2.35
C LEU A 217 -2.87 2.19 3.38
N LYS A 218 -2.66 2.00 4.70
CA LYS A 218 -3.37 2.79 5.74
C LYS A 218 -3.22 4.30 5.54
N LYS A 219 -2.13 4.71 4.88
CA LYS A 219 -1.81 6.11 4.58
C LYS A 219 -2.41 6.59 3.26
N ASN A 220 -3.02 5.71 2.48
CA ASN A 220 -3.59 6.02 1.18
C ASN A 220 -4.79 6.98 1.34
N LYS A 221 -4.80 8.02 0.52
CA LYS A 221 -5.89 8.99 0.39
C LYS A 221 -7.24 8.27 0.21
N ASN A 222 -7.30 7.33 -0.74
CA ASN A 222 -8.56 6.65 -1.11
C ASN A 222 -9.19 5.89 0.07
N LEU A 223 -8.41 5.28 0.96
CA LEU A 223 -8.96 4.59 2.13
C LEU A 223 -9.49 5.57 3.18
N LYS A 224 -8.88 6.75 3.34
CA LYS A 224 -9.41 7.79 4.23
C LYS A 224 -10.72 8.36 3.70
N LEU A 225 -10.81 8.59 2.38
CA LEU A 225 -12.04 9.01 1.73
C LEU A 225 -13.13 7.92 1.84
N LEU A 226 -12.75 6.64 1.77
CA LEU A 226 -13.66 5.52 2.02
C LEU A 226 -14.18 5.53 3.48
N CYS A 227 -13.32 5.79 4.47
CA CYS A 227 -13.74 6.00 5.85
C CYS A 227 -14.77 7.13 5.97
N ALA A 228 -14.57 8.25 5.27
CA ALA A 228 -15.52 9.37 5.29
C ALA A 228 -16.87 8.99 4.65
N LYS A 229 -16.88 8.25 3.54
CA LYS A 229 -18.12 7.71 2.93
C LYS A 229 -18.88 6.79 3.89
N TYR A 230 -18.15 5.91 4.57
CA TYR A 230 -18.73 5.02 5.57
C TYR A 230 -19.30 5.79 6.77
N LEU A 231 -18.57 6.80 7.25
CA LEU A 231 -19.01 7.67 8.31
C LEU A 231 -20.31 8.39 7.94
N ARG A 232 -20.44 8.92 6.71
CA ARG A 232 -21.70 9.54 6.25
C ARG A 232 -22.88 8.58 6.33
N LYS A 233 -22.71 7.32 5.88
CA LYS A 233 -23.77 6.30 5.97
C LYS A 233 -24.22 6.06 7.42
N LEU A 234 -23.28 6.01 8.37
CA LEU A 234 -23.61 5.90 9.79
C LEU A 234 -24.41 7.12 10.30
N TYR A 235 -24.06 8.32 9.86
CA TYR A 235 -24.80 9.53 10.24
C TYR A 235 -26.24 9.54 9.71
N LEU A 236 -26.43 9.07 8.47
CA LEU A 236 -27.74 8.92 7.86
C LEU A 236 -28.62 7.94 8.61
N LEU A 237 -28.09 6.76 8.93
CA LEU A 237 -28.81 5.75 9.70
C LEU A 237 -29.22 6.22 11.08
N ASN A 238 -28.27 6.83 11.79
CA ASN A 238 -28.47 7.25 13.17
C ASN A 238 -29.21 8.59 13.28
N LYS A 239 -29.46 9.29 12.16
CA LYS A 239 -30.07 10.63 12.08
C LYS A 239 -29.36 11.65 12.99
N ILE A 240 -28.03 11.56 13.10
CA ILE A 240 -27.22 12.48 13.92
C ILE A 240 -27.07 13.82 13.20
N LYS A 241 -27.55 14.90 13.82
CA LYS A 241 -27.47 16.25 13.25
C LYS A 241 -26.36 17.11 13.87
N SER A 242 -26.23 17.10 15.20
CA SER A 242 -25.43 18.08 15.95
C SER A 242 -24.07 17.54 16.38
N ASN A 243 -22.97 18.16 15.93
CA ASN A 243 -21.62 17.64 16.20
C ASN A 243 -20.59 18.74 16.49
N ILE A 244 -19.62 18.37 17.32
CA ILE A 244 -18.40 19.13 17.59
C ILE A 244 -17.24 18.33 17.02
N PHE A 245 -16.46 18.93 16.12
CA PHE A 245 -15.35 18.25 15.46
C PHE A 245 -14.06 18.57 16.20
N ILE A 246 -13.41 17.54 16.73
CA ILE A 246 -12.13 17.66 17.41
C ILE A 246 -11.05 17.08 16.50
N ILE A 247 -10.11 17.91 16.08
CA ILE A 247 -8.98 17.51 15.24
C ILE A 247 -7.71 17.41 16.08
N LYS A 248 -7.22 16.17 16.22
CA LYS A 248 -5.96 15.82 16.87
C LYS A 248 -4.87 15.64 15.82
N ASN A 249 -3.72 16.26 16.05
CA ASN A 249 -2.56 16.29 15.13
C ASN A 249 -2.88 16.96 13.78
N ASN A 250 -1.86 17.03 12.92
CA ASN A 250 -1.98 17.72 11.65
C ASN A 250 -2.95 16.99 10.71
N PRO A 251 -4.06 17.64 10.32
CA PRO A 251 -5.03 17.03 9.42
C PRO A 251 -4.43 16.79 8.04
N VAL A 252 -4.75 15.64 7.45
CA VAL A 252 -4.39 15.31 6.05
C VAL A 252 -5.66 14.95 5.31
N TYR A 253 -5.97 15.70 4.25
CA TYR A 253 -7.20 15.58 3.44
C TYR A 253 -8.49 15.83 4.23
N LEU A 254 -8.44 16.61 5.32
CA LEU A 254 -9.63 16.90 6.14
C LEU A 254 -10.74 17.57 5.32
N LEU A 255 -10.41 18.60 4.54
CA LEU A 255 -11.38 19.31 3.71
C LEU A 255 -12.12 18.36 2.74
N GLU A 256 -11.40 17.47 2.08
CA GLU A 256 -12.02 16.49 1.17
C GLU A 256 -12.91 15.50 1.92
N MET A 257 -12.51 15.06 3.12
CA MET A 257 -13.34 14.19 3.94
C MET A 257 -14.61 14.90 4.40
N LEU A 258 -14.52 16.17 4.79
CA LEU A 258 -15.68 17.01 5.12
C LEU A 258 -16.60 17.16 3.91
N ASN A 259 -16.04 17.45 2.74
CA ASN A 259 -16.81 17.56 1.49
C ASN A 259 -17.55 16.26 1.19
N ILE A 260 -16.91 15.09 1.36
CA ILE A 260 -17.56 13.78 1.19
C ILE A 260 -18.65 13.55 2.25
N MET A 261 -18.40 13.97 3.50
CA MET A 261 -19.39 13.86 4.57
C MET A 261 -20.60 14.76 4.34
N HIS A 262 -20.47 15.84 3.59
CA HIS A 262 -21.56 16.75 3.22
C HIS A 262 -22.18 16.44 1.87
N SER A 263 -21.45 15.81 0.94
CA SER A 263 -21.94 15.45 -0.40
C SER A 263 -22.99 14.34 -0.35
N PRO A 264 -24.09 14.45 -1.11
CA PRO A 264 -25.16 13.44 -1.20
C PRO A 264 -24.63 12.06 -1.59
N ILE A 265 -25.25 11.01 -1.08
CA ILE A 265 -24.97 9.64 -1.50
C ILE A 265 -25.70 9.37 -2.82
N ILE A 266 -24.93 9.03 -3.86
CA ILE A 266 -25.45 8.72 -5.20
C ILE A 266 -26.27 7.42 -5.20
N HIS A 267 -25.89 6.45 -4.37
CA HIS A 267 -26.49 5.12 -4.34
C HIS A 267 -27.42 4.95 -3.15
N LYS A 268 -28.64 4.51 -3.44
CA LYS A 268 -29.61 4.03 -2.45
C LYS A 268 -29.01 2.86 -1.68
N PHE A 269 -29.29 2.77 -0.38
CA PHE A 269 -28.86 1.63 0.44
C PHE A 269 -29.96 1.24 1.43
N GLY A 270 -30.09 -0.05 1.70
CA GLY A 270 -31.07 -0.56 2.67
C GLY A 270 -30.69 -0.19 4.09
N ASN A 271 -31.71 0.15 4.89
CA ASN A 271 -31.56 0.24 6.33
C ASN A 271 -31.33 -1.16 6.91
N PRO A 272 -30.22 -1.44 7.64
CA PRO A 272 -30.03 -2.74 8.27
C PRO A 272 -31.01 -3.01 9.42
N PHE A 273 -31.78 -2.01 9.88
CA PHE A 273 -32.73 -2.16 10.99
C PHE A 273 -34.17 -2.34 10.57
N ASP A 274 -34.51 -1.89 9.36
CA ASP A 274 -35.87 -1.95 8.85
C ASP A 274 -35.80 -2.67 7.51
N GLU A 275 -36.30 -3.91 7.46
CA GLU A 275 -36.36 -4.67 6.22
C GLU A 275 -37.21 -3.93 5.18
N GLY A 276 -36.68 -3.79 3.96
CA GLY A 276 -37.37 -3.15 2.84
C GLY A 276 -37.24 -1.61 2.75
N ASN A 277 -36.83 -0.92 3.81
CA ASN A 277 -36.68 0.55 3.76
C ASN A 277 -35.36 0.95 3.08
N LEU A 278 -35.48 1.48 1.86
CA LEU A 278 -34.36 2.09 1.13
C LEU A 278 -34.15 3.55 1.59
N ILE A 279 -32.92 3.88 1.96
CA ILE A 279 -32.53 5.24 2.31
C ILE A 279 -32.09 5.95 1.04
N GLU A 280 -32.83 6.99 0.68
CA GLU A 280 -32.58 7.83 -0.48
C GLU A 280 -32.48 9.30 -0.05
N GLU A 281 -31.41 9.98 -0.47
CA GLU A 281 -31.27 11.42 -0.27
C GLU A 281 -31.78 12.16 -1.52
N LYS A 282 -33.06 12.56 -1.50
CA LYS A 282 -33.68 13.31 -2.62
C LYS A 282 -33.21 14.78 -2.67
N ASP A 283 -32.88 15.37 -1.52
CA ASP A 283 -32.56 16.80 -1.41
C ASP A 283 -31.06 17.09 -1.34
N LEU A 284 -30.50 17.64 -2.43
CA LEU A 284 -29.12 18.11 -2.49
C LEU A 284 -28.83 19.29 -1.53
N LYS A 285 -29.86 20.08 -1.19
CA LYS A 285 -29.71 21.34 -0.45
C LYS A 285 -29.61 21.16 1.07
N ARG A 286 -30.01 20.01 1.63
CA ARG A 286 -30.06 19.81 3.08
C ARG A 286 -28.68 19.39 3.61
N LYS A 287 -28.06 20.26 4.42
CA LYS A 287 -26.86 19.91 5.21
C LYS A 287 -27.23 18.85 6.25
N LEU A 288 -26.86 17.59 5.99
CA LEU A 288 -27.10 16.46 6.91
C LEU A 288 -26.51 16.72 8.30
N ILE A 289 -25.29 17.27 8.33
CA ILE A 289 -24.48 17.42 9.54
C ILE A 289 -24.36 18.91 9.85
N LYS A 290 -24.87 19.32 11.01
CA LYS A 290 -24.64 20.63 11.61
C LYS A 290 -23.41 20.54 12.50
N VAL A 291 -22.30 21.09 12.02
CA VAL A 291 -21.07 21.22 12.79
C VAL A 291 -21.12 22.55 13.53
N PHE A 292 -21.02 22.52 14.86
CA PHE A 292 -21.03 23.74 15.69
C PHE A 292 -19.63 24.33 15.85
N TYR A 293 -18.65 23.47 16.13
CA TYR A 293 -17.28 23.90 16.40
C TYR A 293 -16.28 22.98 15.73
N PHE A 294 -15.17 23.57 15.29
CA PHE A 294 -13.94 22.89 14.91
C PHE A 294 -12.87 23.21 15.96
N ILE A 295 -12.47 22.21 16.73
CA ILE A 295 -11.48 22.36 17.80
C ILE A 295 -10.19 21.66 17.35
N PHE A 296 -9.16 22.43 17.05
CA PHE A 296 -7.84 21.91 16.71
C PHE A 296 -6.98 21.83 17.98
N LEU A 297 -6.63 20.61 18.41
CA LEU A 297 -5.86 20.40 19.65
C LEU A 297 -4.35 20.62 19.47
N ARG A 298 -3.87 20.64 18.24
CA ARG A 298 -2.48 20.95 17.90
C ARG A 298 -2.48 21.91 16.72
N ASN A 299 -2.35 23.19 17.00
CA ASN A 299 -1.97 24.16 15.99
C ASN A 299 -0.46 24.14 15.91
N GLN A 300 0.09 23.55 14.85
CA GLN A 300 1.50 23.74 14.56
C GLN A 300 1.64 25.09 13.87
N ASP A 301 2.44 25.98 14.45
CA ASP A 301 2.77 27.24 13.84
C ASP A 301 3.54 26.97 12.54
N PHE A 302 2.92 27.33 11.41
CA PHE A 302 3.55 27.24 10.09
C PHE A 302 4.71 28.24 9.94
N SER A 303 4.91 29.14 10.91
CA SER A 303 6.00 30.12 10.90
C SER A 303 7.38 29.47 11.03
N LYS A 304 7.51 28.31 11.71
CA LYS A 304 8.79 27.56 11.80
C LYS A 304 8.96 26.57 10.64
N ASN A 305 8.93 27.08 9.41
CA ASN A 305 9.01 26.25 8.21
C ASN A 305 10.45 25.77 7.90
N LYS A 306 10.59 24.43 7.92
CA LYS A 306 11.80 23.60 7.65
C LYS A 306 12.94 23.71 8.67
N ILE A 307 12.79 23.02 9.81
CA ILE A 307 13.95 22.43 10.49
C ILE A 307 14.70 21.56 9.46
N LYS A 308 16.00 21.81 9.25
CA LYS A 308 16.85 21.06 8.30
C LYS A 308 16.76 19.57 8.60
N LYS A 309 15.94 18.84 7.83
CA LYS A 309 15.82 17.39 7.98
C LYS A 309 17.12 16.75 7.53
N LYS A 310 17.71 15.90 8.38
CA LYS A 310 18.88 15.08 8.01
C LYS A 310 18.62 14.39 6.66
N GLY A 311 19.61 14.44 5.76
CA GLY A 311 19.55 13.76 4.45
C GLY A 311 19.36 12.24 4.60
N ARG A 312 18.97 11.56 3.52
CA ARG A 312 18.68 10.10 3.55
C ARG A 312 19.86 9.27 4.06
N ILE A 313 21.08 9.64 3.64
CA ILE A 313 22.32 8.98 4.07
C ILE A 313 22.52 9.21 5.57
N LYS A 314 22.49 10.46 6.03
CA LYS A 314 22.61 10.81 7.46
C LYS A 314 21.58 10.09 8.33
N ARG A 315 20.33 9.96 7.86
CA ARG A 315 19.28 9.18 8.56
C ARG A 315 19.55 7.69 8.65
N LYS A 316 20.13 7.08 7.61
CA LYS A 316 20.50 5.66 7.63
C LYS A 316 21.66 5.43 8.61
N ILE A 317 22.66 6.30 8.58
CA ILE A 317 23.81 6.24 9.50
C ILE A 317 23.32 6.38 10.94
N THR A 318 22.51 7.39 11.26
CA THR A 318 22.01 7.56 12.63
C THR A 318 21.18 6.37 13.12
N ARG A 319 20.35 5.77 12.25
CA ARG A 319 19.61 4.55 12.64
C ARG A 319 20.53 3.37 12.90
N LYS A 320 21.59 3.24 12.10
CA LYS A 320 22.59 2.19 12.30
C LYS A 320 23.30 2.39 13.64
N LEU A 321 23.74 3.61 13.94
CA LEU A 321 24.37 3.97 15.21
C LEU A 321 23.44 3.75 16.42
N VAL A 322 22.17 4.13 16.34
CA VAL A 322 21.20 3.91 17.44
C VAL A 322 20.98 2.41 17.68
N LEU A 323 20.88 1.62 16.60
CA LEU A 323 20.75 0.16 16.70
C LEU A 323 22.01 -0.51 17.25
N GLU A 324 23.20 -0.08 16.80
CA GLU A 324 24.49 -0.59 17.25
C GLU A 324 24.77 -0.22 18.71
N ASN A 325 24.37 0.98 19.13
CA ASN A 325 24.59 1.46 20.49
C ASN A 325 23.49 1.03 21.48
N SER A 326 22.52 0.23 21.04
CA SER A 326 21.34 -0.19 21.83
C SER A 326 20.70 0.95 22.62
N ILE A 327 20.73 2.17 22.07
CA ILE A 327 20.17 3.34 22.75
C ILE A 327 18.66 3.14 22.70
N THR A 328 18.09 2.79 23.86
CA THR A 328 16.64 2.74 24.04
C THR A 328 16.11 4.16 23.88
N ASP A 329 15.15 4.32 22.97
CA ASP A 329 14.48 5.58 22.65
C ASP A 329 13.81 6.20 23.88
#